data_AF-A0A2A4Y3L8-F1
#
_entry.id   AF-A0A2A4Y3L8-F1
#
_cell.length_a   1.000
_cell.length_b   1.000
_cell.length_c   1.000
_cell.angle_alpha   90.00
_cell.angle_beta   90.00
_cell.angle_gamma   90.00
#
_symmetry.space_group_name_H-M   'P 1'
#
loop_
_entity.id
_entity.type
_entity.pdbx_description
1 polymer ?
#
loop_
_entity_poly.entity_id
_entity_poly.type
_entity_poly.pdbx_seq_one_letter_code
_entity_poly.pdbx_strand_id
1 'polypeptide(L)' 'MDDVQLAIKEAYLHLGETLTALGLLKAGADGILPESENDPEDVIKLMAKVALKKANRVHGCISDLNEAFLQLEQGNN' A
#
# COMPACT_ATOMS: atom_id res chain seq x y z
N MET A 1 3.43 15.61 19.50
CA MET A 1 2.08 15.03 19.34
C MET A 1 1.63 15.12 17.87
N ASP A 2 2.03 16.16 17.14
CA ASP A 2 1.70 16.37 15.73
C ASP A 2 2.35 15.36 14.76
N ASP A 3 3.60 14.95 14.98
CA ASP A 3 4.31 14.06 14.04
C ASP A 3 3.72 12.64 13.98
N VAL A 4 3.22 12.14 15.12
CA VAL A 4 2.56 10.82 15.19
C VAL A 4 1.19 10.87 14.49
N GLN A 5 0.44 11.96 14.67
CA GLN A 5 -0.83 12.13 13.97
C GLN A 5 -0.64 12.32 12.46
N LEU A 6 0.43 12.99 12.05
CA LEU A 6 0.81 13.13 10.64
C LEU A 6 1.17 11.77 10.03
N ALA A 7 2.03 10.99 10.71
CA ALA A 7 2.41 9.65 10.25
C ALA A 7 1.20 8.70 10.15
N ILE A 8 0.27 8.76 11.10
CA ILE A 8 -0.97 7.98 11.05
C ILE A 8 -1.84 8.41 9.86
N LYS A 9 -1.97 9.72 9.60
CA LYS A 9 -2.72 10.24 8.45
C LYS A 9 -2.12 9.79 7.12
N GLU A 10 -0.80 9.85 6.98
CA GLU A 10 -0.09 9.40 5.78
C GLU A 10 -0.24 7.89 5.57
N ALA A 11 -0.17 7.10 6.64
CA ALA A 11 -0.42 5.67 6.58
C ALA A 11 -1.86 5.35 6.11
N TYR A 12 -2.86 6.04 6.63
CA TYR A 12 -4.26 5.88 6.19
C TYR A 12 -4.44 6.25 4.72
N LEU A 13 -3.84 7.35 4.27
CA LEU A 13 -3.90 7.79 2.88
C LEU A 13 -3.30 6.72 1.95
N HIS A 14 -2.09 6.25 2.26
CA HIS A 14 -1.41 5.24 1.46
C HIS A 14 -2.11 3.88 1.45
N LEU A 15 -2.74 3.50 2.58
CA LEU A 15 -3.56 2.29 2.65
C LEU A 15 -4.78 2.42 1.75
N GLY A 16 -5.48 3.55 1.80
CA GLY A 16 -6.64 3.84 0.94
C GLY A 16 -6.29 3.74 -0.54
N GLU A 17 -5.22 4.41 -0.99
CA GLU A 17 -4.75 4.33 -2.38
C GLU A 17 -4.40 2.90 -2.81
N THR A 18 -3.83 2.11 -1.89
CA THR A 18 -3.45 0.73 -2.16
C THR A 18 -4.69 -0.15 -2.32
N LEU A 19 -5.69 0.02 -1.45
CA LEU A 19 -6.96 -0.70 -1.54
C LEU A 19 -7.73 -0.33 -2.81
N THR A 20 -7.75 0.95 -3.21
CA THR A 20 -8.34 1.38 -4.48
C THR A 20 -7.64 0.73 -5.67
N ALA A 21 -6.30 0.71 -5.69
CA ALA A 21 -5.54 0.07 -6.76
C ALA A 21 -5.81 -1.44 -6.83
N LEU A 22 -5.93 -2.13 -5.68
CA LEU A 22 -6.31 -3.53 -5.60
C LEU A 22 -7.76 -3.79 -6.06
N GLY A 23 -8.69 -2.87 -5.76
CA GLY A 23 -10.06 -2.94 -6.25
C GLY A 23 -10.16 -2.81 -7.77
N LEU A 24 -9.43 -1.86 -8.35
CA LEU A 24 -9.33 -1.70 -9.81
C LEU A 24 -8.68 -2.91 -10.48
N LEU A 25 -7.63 -3.47 -9.86
CA LEU A 25 -6.98 -4.71 -10.26
C LEU A 25 -7.95 -5.88 -10.36
N LYS A 26 -8.73 -6.06 -9.29
CA LYS A 26 -9.74 -7.11 -9.23
C LYS A 26 -10.81 -6.90 -10.30
N ALA A 27 -11.30 -5.67 -10.47
CA ALA A 27 -12.27 -5.36 -11.52
C ALA A 27 -11.72 -5.63 -12.94
N GLY A 28 -10.42 -5.38 -13.17
CA GLY A 28 -9.76 -5.75 -14.42
C GLY A 28 -9.64 -7.26 -14.62
N ALA A 29 -9.24 -8.00 -13.58
CA ALA A 29 -9.16 -9.46 -13.61
C ALA A 29 -10.54 -10.13 -13.78
N ASP A 30 -11.59 -9.55 -13.20
CA ASP A 30 -12.98 -10.01 -13.32
C ASP A 30 -13.61 -9.61 -14.68
N GLY A 31 -12.88 -8.90 -15.56
CA GLY A 31 -13.35 -8.49 -16.89
C GLY A 31 -14.43 -7.39 -16.86
N ILE A 32 -14.50 -6.63 -15.76
CA ILE A 32 -15.52 -5.59 -15.52
C ILE A 32 -15.07 -4.24 -16.10
N LEU A 33 -13.76 -4.03 -16.28
CA LEU A 33 -13.22 -2.83 -16.90
C LEU A 33 -13.46 -2.83 -18.43
N PRO A 34 -13.75 -1.66 -19.04
CA PRO A 34 -13.93 -1.56 -20.48
C PRO A 34 -12.67 -2.03 -21.21
N GLU A 35 -12.84 -2.66 -22.38
CA GLU A 35 -11.77 -3.13 -23.25
C GLU A 35 -10.83 -1.97 -23.60
N SER A 36 -9.77 -1.78 -22.82
CA SER A 36 -8.73 -0.82 -23.12
C SER A 36 -7.83 -1.40 -24.22
N GLU A 37 -7.37 -0.58 -25.16
CA GLU A 37 -6.43 -0.92 -26.24
C GLU A 37 -5.01 -1.27 -25.75
N ASN A 38 -4.87 -2.13 -24.74
CA ASN A 38 -3.61 -2.72 -24.32
C ASN A 38 -3.90 -4.17 -23.92
N ASP A 39 -3.00 -5.09 -24.29
CA ASP A 39 -3.11 -6.51 -23.99
C ASP A 39 -3.50 -6.68 -22.50
N PRO A 40 -4.65 -7.29 -22.19
CA PRO A 40 -5.13 -7.48 -20.81
C PRO A 40 -4.08 -8.11 -19.90
N GLU A 41 -3.21 -8.96 -20.45
CA GLU A 41 -2.13 -9.61 -19.71
C GLU A 41 -1.05 -8.60 -19.26
N ASP A 42 -0.70 -7.63 -20.11
CA ASP A 42 0.26 -6.58 -19.79
C ASP A 42 -0.29 -5.58 -18.77
N VAL A 43 -1.59 -5.26 -18.87
CA VAL A 43 -2.28 -4.45 -17.86
C VAL A 43 -2.26 -5.15 -16.50
N ILE A 44 -2.62 -6.44 -16.45
CA ILE A 44 -2.60 -7.23 -15.22
C ILE A 44 -1.18 -7.31 -14.64
N LYS A 45 -0.15 -7.55 -15.47
CA LYS A 45 1.26 -7.59 -15.02
C LYS A 45 1.71 -6.25 -14.44
N LEU A 46 1.41 -5.15 -15.13
CA LEU A 46 1.76 -3.81 -14.66
C LEU A 46 1.08 -3.51 -13.32
N MET A 47 -0.21 -3.81 -13.23
CA MET A 47 -0.96 -3.54 -12.03
C MET A 47 -0.52 -4.43 -10.85
N ALA A 48 -0.24 -5.72 -11.07
CA ALA A 48 0.31 -6.62 -10.05
C ALA A 48 1.66 -6.12 -9.53
N LYS A 49 2.53 -5.61 -10.41
CA LYS A 49 3.80 -4.98 -10.04
C LYS A 49 3.60 -3.72 -9.20
N VAL A 50 2.61 -2.90 -9.52
CA VAL A 50 2.25 -1.70 -8.74
C VAL A 50 1.72 -2.07 -7.35
N ALA A 51 0.83 -3.07 -7.26
CA ALA A 51 0.31 -3.57 -5.99
C ALA A 51 1.42 -4.14 -5.11
N LEU A 52 2.32 -4.96 -5.66
CA LEU A 52 3.47 -5.50 -4.94
C LEU A 52 4.39 -4.38 -4.41
N LYS A 53 4.66 -3.36 -5.24
CA LYS A 53 5.47 -2.20 -4.82
C LYS A 53 4.83 -1.43 -3.66
N LYS A 54 3.50 -1.25 -3.69
CA LYS A 54 2.77 -0.58 -2.61
C LYS A 54 2.74 -1.44 -1.33
N ALA A 55 2.51 -2.74 -1.45
CA ALA A 55 2.54 -3.68 -0.31
C ALA A 55 3.91 -3.69 0.40
N ASN A 56 4.99 -3.75 -0.37
CA ASN A 56 6.35 -3.69 0.19
C ASN A 56 6.62 -2.37 0.93
N ARG A 57 6.07 -1.25 0.43
CA ARG A 57 6.22 0.06 1.10
C ARG A 57 5.46 0.10 2.42
N VAL A 58 4.24 -0.43 2.46
CA VAL A 58 3.45 -0.56 3.71
C VAL A 58 4.19 -1.44 4.71
N HIS A 59 4.73 -2.57 4.26
CA HIS A 59 5.54 -3.44 5.12
C HIS A 59 6.75 -2.71 5.72
N GLY A 60 7.46 -1.91 4.92
CA GLY A 60 8.55 -1.06 5.39
C GLY A 60 8.11 -0.11 6.50
N CYS A 61 7.03 0.65 6.28
CA CYS A 61 6.50 1.57 7.29
C CYS A 61 6.09 0.86 8.60
N ILE A 62 5.53 -0.34 8.51
CA ILE A 62 5.19 -1.15 9.70
C ILE A 62 6.46 -1.57 10.44
N SER A 63 7.51 -1.98 9.72
CA SER A 63 8.80 -2.34 10.30
C SER A 63 9.43 -1.16 11.04
N ASP A 64 9.45 0.02 10.41
CA ASP A 64 10.01 1.24 11.00
C ASP A 64 9.25 1.65 12.28
N LEU A 65 7.91 1.55 12.26
CA LEU A 65 7.09 1.79 13.45
C LEU A 65 7.37 0.79 14.57
N ASN A 66 7.55 -0.48 14.23
CA ASN A 66 7.87 -1.52 15.21
C ASN A 66 9.24 -1.30 15.84
N GLU A 67 10.25 -0.91 15.06
CA GLU A 67 11.58 -0.54 15.59
C GLU A 67 11.50 0.67 16.52
N ALA A 68 10.76 1.72 16.13
CA ALA A 68 10.57 2.89 16.97
C ALA A 68 9.87 2.53 18.29
N PHE A 69 8.89 1.63 18.26
CA PHE A 69 8.20 1.15 19.45
C PHE A 69 9.14 0.41 20.41
N LEU A 70 9.96 -0.51 19.88
CA LEU A 70 10.94 -1.27 20.67
C LEU A 70 12.00 -0.36 21.32
N GLN A 71 12.45 0.68 20.62
CA GLN A 71 13.39 1.67 21.18
C GLN A 71 12.77 2.45 22.34
N LEU A 72 11.49 2.81 22.25
CA LEU A 72 10.76 3.48 23.33
C LEU A 72 10.57 2.57 24.56
N GLU A 73 10.30 1.28 24.36
CA GLU A 73 10.21 0.31 25.47
C GLU A 73 11.56 0.11 26.18
N GLN A 74 12.68 0.16 25.44
CA GLN A 74 14.01 0.01 26.02
C GLN A 74 14.50 1.29 26.73
N GLY A 75 14.10 2.47 26.27
CA GLY A 75 14.47 3.75 26.87
C GLY A 75 13.68 4.12 28.15
N ASN A 76 12.62 3.36 28.47
CA ASN A 76 11.76 3.56 29.64
C ASN A 76 12.10 2.62 30.83
N ASN A 77 13.21 1.87 30.78
CA ASN A 77 13.73 1.03 31.88
C ASN A 77 15.01 1.60 32.48
#